data_AF-X0ZB87-F1
#
_entry.id   AF-X0ZB87-F1
#
_cell.length_a   1.000
_cell.length_b   1.000
_cell.length_c   1.000
_cell.angle_alpha   90.00
_cell.angle_beta   90.00
_cell.angle_gamma   90.00
#
_symmetry.space_group_name_H-M   'P 1'
#
loop_
_entity.id
_entity.type
_entity.pdbx_description
1 polymer ?
#
loop_
_entity_poly.entity_id
_entity_poly.type
_entity_poly.pdbx_seq_one_letter_code
_entity_poly.pdbx_strand_id
1 'polypeptide(L)'
;MRIGQKHTKEAKRKIGEAHRGKPPGMLGKNQTREARLKISKNNFWFTASPEKIEQAKESLRKRARKDNPMFKAETRKKVSEKIEELYKNGKLIPRKRTLMGKLKRKIRRLPQYKEWKEGVLKRDVPTYPVIPVGLQVHHHKKTFTAILKENNIKTVEEAIRCRELWDIKLGQVVPKGDHYIISQLEKRVNVSKELLNFLEAFIKIHRAKEIE
;
A
#
# COMPACT_ATOMS: atom_id res chain seq x y z
N MET A 1 21.61 -25.19 6.89
CA MET A 1 20.81 -25.00 5.65
C MET A 1 19.85 -26.15 5.52
N ARG A 2 18.52 -25.95 5.56
CA ARG A 2 17.62 -26.99 5.02
C ARG A 2 17.68 -26.86 3.51
N ILE A 3 18.49 -27.70 2.89
CA ILE A 3 18.43 -27.90 1.43
C ILE A 3 17.00 -28.36 1.18
N GLY A 4 16.19 -27.52 0.54
CA GLY A 4 14.84 -27.92 0.16
C GLY A 4 14.96 -29.19 -0.65
N GLN A 5 14.36 -30.28 -0.17
CA GLN A 5 14.38 -31.54 -0.90
C GLN A 5 13.84 -31.27 -2.30
N LYS A 6 14.67 -31.51 -3.31
CA LYS A 6 14.23 -31.38 -4.70
C LYS A 6 13.04 -32.33 -4.86
N HIS A 7 11.89 -31.79 -5.26
CA HIS A 7 10.74 -32.63 -5.58
C HIS A 7 11.16 -33.70 -6.57
N THR A 8 10.80 -34.95 -6.27
CA THR A 8 11.00 -36.08 -7.18
C THR A 8 10.31 -35.78 -8.51
N LYS A 9 10.78 -36.42 -9.59
CA LYS A 9 10.16 -36.28 -10.91
C LYS A 9 8.66 -36.61 -10.84
N GLU A 10 8.29 -37.61 -10.04
CA GLU A 10 6.90 -38.00 -9.81
C GLU A 10 6.08 -36.91 -9.11
N ALA A 11 6.62 -36.28 -8.06
CA ALA A 11 5.93 -35.18 -7.38
C ALA A 11 5.70 -33.98 -8.31
N LYS A 12 6.69 -33.64 -9.15
CA LYS A 12 6.54 -32.60 -10.17
C LYS A 12 5.46 -32.94 -11.18
N ARG A 13 5.37 -34.20 -11.62
CA ARG A 13 4.32 -34.69 -12.52
C ARG A 13 2.93 -34.53 -11.89
N LYS A 14 2.75 -35.00 -10.64
CA LYS A 14 1.48 -34.89 -9.90
C LYS A 14 1.02 -33.44 -9.74
N ILE A 15 1.94 -32.53 -9.43
CA ILE A 15 1.65 -31.09 -9.37
C ILE A 15 1.20 -30.57 -10.74
N GLY A 16 1.92 -30.90 -11.81
CA GLY A 16 1.57 -30.50 -13.17
C GLY A 16 0.19 -31.01 -13.61
N GLU A 17 -0.13 -32.28 -13.35
CA GLU A 17 -1.44 -32.88 -13.62
C GLU A 17 -2.55 -32.20 -12.83
N ALA A 18 -2.34 -31.92 -11.54
CA ALA A 18 -3.30 -31.22 -10.70
C ALA A 18 -3.57 -29.77 -11.15
N HIS A 19 -2.69 -29.18 -11.95
CA HIS A 19 -2.83 -27.82 -12.49
C HIS A 19 -3.29 -27.77 -13.96
N ARG A 20 -3.29 -28.90 -14.67
CA ARG A 20 -3.73 -28.97 -16.07
C ARG A 20 -5.23 -28.59 -16.16
N GLY A 21 -5.56 -27.62 -17.01
CA GLY A 21 -6.93 -27.13 -17.20
C GLY A 21 -7.40 -26.07 -16.20
N LYS A 22 -6.59 -25.68 -15.21
CA LYS A 22 -6.93 -24.55 -14.34
C LYS A 22 -6.51 -23.24 -15.00
N PRO A 23 -7.37 -22.20 -15.03
CA PRO A 23 -7.03 -20.94 -15.67
C PRO A 23 -5.82 -20.27 -14.97
N PRO A 24 -4.88 -19.70 -15.73
CA PRO A 24 -3.75 -18.97 -15.18
C PRO A 24 -4.27 -17.77 -14.37
N GLY A 25 -4.02 -17.76 -13.06
CA GLY A 25 -4.53 -16.74 -12.13
C GLY A 25 -5.34 -17.26 -10.95
N MET A 26 -5.72 -18.55 -10.93
CA MET A 26 -6.39 -19.17 -9.77
C MET A 26 -5.42 -19.63 -8.65
N LEU A 27 -4.13 -19.27 -8.73
CA LEU A 27 -3.16 -19.43 -7.65
C LEU A 27 -3.38 -18.34 -6.60
N GLY A 28 -4.49 -18.47 -5.86
CA GLY A 28 -4.91 -17.49 -4.86
C GLY A 28 -6.41 -17.21 -4.89
N LYS A 29 -7.25 -18.25 -5.08
CA LYS A 29 -8.70 -18.10 -4.86
C LYS A 29 -8.94 -17.33 -3.57
N ASN A 30 -9.79 -16.31 -3.61
CA ASN A 30 -10.29 -15.64 -2.42
C ASN A 30 -10.73 -16.72 -1.44
N GLN A 31 -9.95 -16.92 -0.37
CA GLN A 31 -10.29 -17.92 0.63
C GLN A 31 -11.71 -17.65 1.11
N THR A 32 -12.57 -18.67 1.07
CA THR A 32 -13.92 -18.55 1.61
C THR A 32 -13.83 -18.05 3.05
N ARG A 33 -14.87 -17.37 3.53
CA ARG A 33 -14.93 -16.89 4.92
C ARG A 33 -14.61 -18.03 5.90
N GLU A 34 -15.10 -19.23 5.61
CA GLU A 34 -14.81 -20.43 6.39
C GLU A 34 -13.33 -20.86 6.33
N ALA A 35 -12.69 -20.84 5.15
CA ALA A 35 -11.26 -21.14 5.02
C ALA A 35 -10.39 -20.08 5.74
N ARG A 36 -10.76 -18.80 5.67
CA ARG A 36 -10.12 -17.73 6.43
C ARG A 36 -10.28 -17.93 7.94
N LEU A 37 -11.46 -18.33 8.40
CA LEU A 37 -11.72 -18.65 9.81
C LEU A 37 -10.93 -19.89 10.27
N LYS A 38 -10.82 -20.93 9.45
CA LYS A 38 -9.99 -22.12 9.75
C LYS A 38 -8.51 -21.76 9.84
N ILE A 39 -8.00 -20.93 8.93
CA ILE A 39 -6.62 -20.43 8.98
C ILE A 39 -6.41 -19.50 10.18
N SER A 40 -7.38 -18.66 10.52
CA SER A 40 -7.34 -17.78 11.70
C SER A 40 -7.34 -18.58 13.00
N LYS A 41 -8.12 -19.66 13.08
CA LYS A 41 -8.17 -20.55 14.26
C LYS A 41 -6.90 -21.39 14.39
N ASN A 42 -6.28 -21.75 13.26
CA ASN A 42 -4.99 -22.44 13.21
C ASN A 42 -3.77 -21.50 13.19
N ASN A 43 -3.97 -20.17 13.25
CA ASN A 43 -2.85 -19.25 13.33
C ASN A 43 -2.22 -19.40 14.71
N PHE A 44 -1.11 -20.14 14.72
CA PHE A 44 -0.26 -20.44 15.86
C PHE A 44 -0.10 -19.27 16.84
N TRP A 45 -0.01 -18.04 16.35
CA TRP A 45 0.18 -16.84 17.17
C TRP A 45 -0.99 -16.47 18.09
N PHE A 46 -2.23 -16.89 17.79
CA PHE A 46 -3.41 -16.58 18.62
C PHE A 46 -3.72 -17.65 19.68
N THR A 47 -3.17 -18.86 19.51
CA THR A 47 -3.40 -20.00 20.40
C THR A 47 -2.14 -20.51 21.09
N ALA A 48 -0.96 -19.96 20.74
CA ALA A 48 0.30 -20.31 21.38
C ALA A 48 0.39 -19.72 22.79
N SER A 49 0.91 -20.52 23.72
CA SER A 49 1.31 -20.03 25.04
C SER A 49 2.39 -18.95 24.91
N PRO A 50 2.51 -18.03 25.89
CA PRO A 50 3.56 -17.01 25.92
C PRO A 50 4.97 -17.59 25.68
N GLU A 51 5.25 -18.78 26.23
CA GLU A 51 6.52 -19.50 26.04
C GLU A 51 6.76 -19.88 24.58
N LYS A 52 5.75 -20.40 23.87
CA LYS A 52 5.85 -20.75 22.45
C LYS A 52 6.04 -19.50 21.58
N ILE A 53 5.42 -18.39 21.96
CA ILE A 53 5.62 -17.08 21.31
C ILE A 53 7.07 -16.62 21.49
N GLU A 54 7.62 -16.70 22.70
CA GLU A 54 9.02 -16.33 22.96
C GLU A 54 10.01 -17.28 22.28
N GLN A 55 9.76 -18.59 22.25
CA GLN A 55 10.57 -19.54 21.47
C GLN A 55 10.55 -19.21 19.97
N ALA A 56 9.40 -18.83 19.42
CA ALA A 56 9.28 -18.42 18.03
C ALA A 56 10.02 -17.09 17.77
N LYS A 57 9.91 -16.11 18.66
CA LYS A 57 10.67 -14.86 18.60
C LYS A 57 12.17 -15.11 18.68
N GLU A 58 12.63 -15.97 19.59
CA GLU A 58 14.05 -16.31 19.71
C GLU A 58 14.55 -17.08 18.49
N SER A 59 13.73 -17.95 17.90
CA SER A 59 14.04 -18.59 16.62
C SER A 59 14.17 -17.57 15.49
N LEU A 60 13.28 -16.57 15.43
CA LEU A 60 13.37 -15.47 14.47
C LEU A 60 14.59 -14.58 14.72
N ARG A 61 14.92 -14.27 15.99
CA ARG A 61 16.14 -13.55 16.36
C ARG A 61 17.38 -14.32 15.94
N LYS A 62 17.45 -15.63 16.22
CA LYS A 62 18.52 -16.54 15.77
C LYS A 62 18.63 -16.59 14.24
N ARG A 63 17.50 -16.56 13.51
CA ARG A 63 17.47 -16.43 12.03
C ARG A 63 17.83 -15.03 11.53
N ALA A 64 17.64 -14.00 12.34
CA ALA A 64 18.02 -12.62 12.05
C ALA A 64 19.48 -12.31 12.45
N ARG A 65 20.18 -13.23 13.13
CA ARG A 65 21.60 -13.09 13.46
C ARG A 65 22.46 -13.02 12.19
N LYS A 66 23.67 -12.47 12.38
CA LYS A 66 24.72 -12.13 11.40
C LYS A 66 25.05 -13.26 10.41
N ASP A 67 24.75 -14.51 10.76
CA ASP A 67 25.04 -15.69 9.93
C ASP A 67 23.98 -15.99 8.87
N ASN A 68 22.86 -15.28 8.87
CA ASN A 68 21.90 -15.36 7.78
C ASN A 68 22.59 -14.92 6.47
N PRO A 69 22.70 -15.81 5.47
CA PRO A 69 23.41 -15.51 4.23
C PRO A 69 22.86 -14.26 3.54
N MET A 70 21.58 -13.93 3.72
CA MET A 70 20.97 -12.71 3.16
C MET A 70 21.59 -11.40 3.70
N PHE A 71 22.22 -11.44 4.87
CA PHE A 71 22.90 -10.30 5.48
C PHE A 71 24.43 -10.40 5.44
N LYS A 72 25.01 -11.47 4.87
CA LYS A 72 26.45 -11.54 4.59
C LYS A 72 26.85 -10.47 3.58
N ALA A 73 27.98 -9.82 3.82
CA ALA A 73 28.49 -8.76 2.96
C ALA A 73 28.62 -9.22 1.49
N GLU A 74 29.06 -10.46 1.28
CA GLU A 74 29.20 -11.06 -0.05
C GLU A 74 27.85 -11.19 -0.78
N THR A 75 26.80 -11.65 -0.10
CA THR A 75 25.46 -11.76 -0.71
C THR A 75 24.88 -10.38 -1.00
N ARG A 76 25.10 -9.38 -0.13
CA ARG A 76 24.73 -7.99 -0.41
C ARG A 76 25.47 -7.44 -1.63
N LYS A 77 26.77 -7.74 -1.77
CA LYS A 77 27.59 -7.38 -2.92
C LYS A 77 27.03 -8.00 -4.21
N LYS A 78 26.79 -9.31 -4.24
CA LYS A 78 26.20 -10.02 -5.40
C LYS A 78 24.82 -9.47 -5.79
N VAL A 79 23.97 -9.15 -4.81
CA VAL A 79 22.65 -8.54 -5.08
C VAL A 79 22.83 -7.13 -5.66
N SER A 80 23.76 -6.33 -5.12
CA SER A 80 24.07 -4.99 -5.63
C SER A 80 24.63 -5.04 -7.06
N GLU A 81 25.59 -5.92 -7.33
CA GLU A 81 26.18 -6.14 -8.66
C GLU A 81 25.12 -6.56 -9.68
N LYS A 82 24.22 -7.49 -9.30
CA LYS A 82 23.11 -7.91 -10.16
C LYS A 82 22.11 -6.79 -10.43
N ILE A 83 21.80 -5.96 -9.43
CA ILE A 83 20.94 -4.78 -9.61
C ILE A 83 21.59 -3.80 -10.59
N GLU A 84 22.90 -3.56 -10.45
CA GLU A 84 23.68 -2.68 -11.33
C GLU A 84 23.74 -3.22 -12.77
N GLU A 85 23.94 -4.53 -12.95
CA GLU A 85 23.88 -5.20 -14.24
C GLU A 85 22.50 -5.03 -14.90
N LEU A 86 21.42 -5.21 -14.14
CA LEU A 86 20.06 -4.99 -14.63
C LEU A 86 19.81 -3.53 -15.02
N TYR A 87 20.46 -2.56 -14.36
CA TYR A 87 20.41 -1.15 -14.75
C TYR A 87 21.12 -0.90 -16.07
N LYS A 88 22.36 -1.38 -16.20
CA LYS A 88 23.16 -1.24 -17.44
C LYS A 88 22.46 -1.88 -18.64
N ASN A 89 21.79 -3.00 -18.42
CA ASN A 89 21.07 -3.73 -19.46
C ASN A 89 19.64 -3.21 -19.72
N GLY A 90 19.20 -2.13 -19.06
CA GLY A 90 17.85 -1.58 -19.20
C GLY A 90 16.71 -2.47 -18.70
N LYS A 91 17.02 -3.63 -18.11
CA LYS A 91 16.04 -4.61 -17.59
C LYS A 91 15.40 -4.17 -16.28
N LEU A 92 16.04 -3.26 -15.55
CA LEU A 92 15.49 -2.62 -14.37
C LEU A 92 15.46 -1.12 -14.59
N ILE A 93 14.27 -0.55 -14.74
CA ILE A 93 14.11 0.90 -14.69
C ILE A 93 14.22 1.29 -13.21
N PRO A 94 15.16 2.16 -12.80
CA PRO A 94 15.20 2.61 -11.43
C PRO A 94 13.83 3.16 -11.12
N ARG A 95 13.24 2.75 -9.99
CA ARG A 95 12.17 3.55 -9.40
C ARG A 95 12.81 4.87 -9.00
N LYS A 96 13.10 5.75 -9.96
CA LYS A 96 13.56 7.11 -9.74
C LYS A 96 12.48 7.67 -8.84
N ARG A 97 12.77 7.76 -7.53
CA ARG A 97 11.97 8.59 -6.64
C ARG A 97 12.08 9.95 -7.28
N THR A 98 11.05 10.31 -8.03
CA THR A 98 11.00 11.57 -8.75
C THR A 98 11.30 12.66 -7.73
N LEU A 99 11.97 13.73 -8.15
CA LEU A 99 12.25 14.87 -7.27
C LEU A 99 10.96 15.30 -6.53
N MET A 100 9.86 15.26 -7.28
CA MET A 100 8.48 15.42 -6.81
C MET A 100 8.10 14.48 -5.66
N GLY A 101 8.44 13.20 -5.70
CA GLY A 101 8.17 12.25 -4.61
C GLY A 101 8.93 12.59 -3.31
N LYS A 102 10.15 13.12 -3.40
CA LYS A 102 10.90 13.61 -2.22
C LYS A 102 10.25 14.88 -1.67
N LEU A 103 9.91 15.83 -2.54
CA LEU A 103 9.24 17.09 -2.17
C LEU A 103 7.91 16.84 -1.46
N LYS A 104 7.01 16.04 -2.05
CA LYS A 104 5.71 15.68 -1.45
C LYS A 104 5.87 15.11 -0.03
N ARG A 105 6.90 14.30 0.20
CA ARG A 105 7.18 13.73 1.53
C ARG A 105 7.61 14.80 2.52
N LYS A 106 8.44 15.77 2.10
CA LYS A 106 8.84 16.90 2.95
C LYS A 106 7.62 17.75 3.32
N ILE A 107 6.80 18.11 2.34
CA ILE A 107 5.59 18.94 2.56
C ILE A 107 4.61 18.28 3.54
N ARG A 108 4.36 16.97 3.43
CA ARG A 108 3.46 16.24 4.35
C ARG A 108 3.97 16.11 5.78
N ARG A 109 5.23 16.46 6.04
CA ARG A 109 5.83 16.49 7.38
C ARG A 109 5.81 17.88 8.00
N LEU A 110 5.36 18.90 7.27
CA LEU A 110 5.25 20.25 7.77
C LEU A 110 4.13 20.38 8.81
N PRO A 111 4.25 21.32 9.77
CA PRO A 111 3.18 21.67 10.69
C PRO A 111 1.88 22.06 9.98
N GLN A 112 1.97 22.85 8.91
CA GLN A 112 0.82 23.31 8.11
C GLN A 112 0.00 22.16 7.52
N TYR A 113 0.65 21.06 7.13
CA TYR A 113 -0.06 19.88 6.66
C TYR A 113 -0.83 19.18 7.78
N LYS A 114 -0.26 19.16 8.99
CA LYS A 114 -0.93 18.62 10.18
C LYS A 114 -2.14 19.49 10.54
N GLU A 115 -1.96 20.81 10.59
CA GLU A 115 -3.03 21.79 10.86
C GLU A 115 -4.15 21.71 9.82
N TRP A 116 -3.82 21.67 8.54
CA TRP A 116 -4.79 21.46 7.46
C TRP A 116 -5.57 20.17 7.65
N LYS A 117 -4.88 19.05 7.93
CA LYS A 117 -5.53 17.75 8.14
C LYS A 117 -6.48 17.78 9.33
N GLU A 118 -6.07 18.42 10.43
CA GLU A 118 -6.91 18.62 11.61
C GLU A 118 -8.12 19.50 11.31
N GLY A 119 -7.95 20.57 10.53
CA GLY A 119 -9.04 21.43 10.07
C GLY A 119 -10.08 20.67 9.25
N VAL A 120 -9.65 19.80 8.33
CA VAL A 120 -10.55 18.94 7.55
C VAL A 120 -11.29 17.94 8.45
N LEU A 121 -10.59 17.31 9.39
CA LEU A 121 -11.20 16.35 10.32
C LEU A 121 -12.21 17.02 11.26
N LYS A 122 -11.89 18.20 11.81
CA LYS A 122 -12.81 18.97 12.67
C LYS A 122 -14.10 19.35 11.94
N ARG A 123 -14.00 19.64 10.64
CA ARG A 123 -15.15 19.99 9.80
C ARG A 123 -16.02 18.78 9.46
N ASP A 124 -15.40 17.66 9.07
CA ASP A 124 -16.11 16.53 8.47
C ASP A 124 -16.45 15.40 9.45
N VAL A 125 -15.78 15.33 10.62
CA VAL A 125 -15.95 14.25 11.60
C VAL A 125 -16.58 14.80 12.87
N PRO A 126 -17.89 14.58 13.10
CA PRO A 126 -18.60 15.09 14.28
C PRO A 126 -18.01 14.65 15.62
N THR A 127 -17.37 13.47 15.65
CA THR A 127 -16.79 12.88 16.85
C THR A 127 -15.36 13.35 17.15
N TYR A 128 -14.80 14.28 16.38
CA TYR A 128 -13.44 14.79 16.61
C TYR A 128 -13.29 15.35 18.04
N PRO A 129 -12.20 15.05 18.79
CA PRO A 129 -10.93 14.46 18.37
C PRO A 129 -10.90 12.93 18.28
N VAL A 130 -12.00 12.24 18.59
CA VAL A 130 -12.10 10.78 18.46
C VAL A 130 -12.34 10.43 16.99
N ILE A 131 -11.28 10.02 16.30
CA ILE A 131 -11.32 9.68 14.87
C ILE A 131 -11.65 8.18 14.73
N PRO A 132 -12.75 7.80 14.05
CA PRO A 132 -13.04 6.41 13.73
C PRO A 132 -11.89 5.71 12.99
N VAL A 133 -11.69 4.43 13.30
CA VAL A 133 -10.64 3.62 12.66
C VAL A 133 -10.91 3.51 11.16
N GLY A 134 -9.87 3.76 10.36
CA GLY A 134 -9.95 3.59 8.91
C GLY A 134 -10.36 4.83 8.12
N LEU A 135 -10.49 6.00 8.74
CA LEU A 135 -10.65 7.26 8.01
C LEU A 135 -9.31 7.86 7.57
N GLN A 136 -9.30 8.48 6.40
CA GLN A 136 -8.16 9.20 5.82
C GLN A 136 -8.61 10.54 5.25
N VAL A 137 -7.72 11.52 5.25
CA VAL A 137 -7.97 12.84 4.65
C VAL A 137 -7.37 12.86 3.26
N HIS A 138 -8.16 13.29 2.28
CA HIS A 138 -7.83 13.34 0.87
C HIS A 138 -8.02 14.75 0.30
N HIS A 139 -7.29 15.11 -0.76
CA HIS A 139 -7.53 16.35 -1.51
C HIS A 139 -8.48 16.02 -2.68
N HIS A 140 -9.78 16.32 -2.56
CA HIS A 140 -10.82 15.75 -3.43
C HIS A 140 -11.15 16.58 -4.69
N LYS A 141 -11.02 17.91 -4.66
CA LYS A 141 -11.30 18.77 -5.84
C LYS A 141 -10.11 18.92 -6.77
N LYS A 142 -8.94 19.10 -6.17
CA LYS A 142 -7.65 19.15 -6.86
C LYS A 142 -6.70 18.23 -6.15
N THR A 143 -6.15 17.28 -6.88
CA THR A 143 -5.20 16.33 -6.28
C THR A 143 -4.01 17.12 -5.71
N PHE A 144 -3.39 16.61 -4.64
CA PHE A 144 -2.16 17.19 -4.10
C PHE A 144 -1.06 17.34 -5.17
N THR A 145 -1.08 16.52 -6.23
CA THR A 145 -0.13 16.64 -7.34
C THR A 145 -0.50 17.74 -8.31
N ALA A 146 -1.80 17.93 -8.57
CA ALA A 146 -2.32 18.97 -9.45
C ALA A 146 -2.00 20.35 -8.87
N ILE A 147 -2.29 20.58 -7.58
CA ILE A 147 -1.99 21.84 -6.89
C ILE A 147 -0.50 22.20 -7.01
N LEU A 148 0.40 21.23 -6.74
CA LEU A 148 1.85 21.46 -6.86
C LEU A 148 2.29 21.82 -8.29
N LYS A 149 1.66 21.23 -9.31
CA LYS A 149 1.98 21.49 -10.71
C LYS A 149 1.44 22.85 -11.16
N GLU A 150 0.17 23.12 -10.90
CA GLU A 150 -0.53 24.36 -11.28
C GLU A 150 0.12 25.59 -10.64
N ASN A 151 0.55 25.49 -9.38
CA ASN A 151 1.25 26.56 -8.67
C ASN A 151 2.77 26.52 -8.84
N ASN A 152 3.31 25.66 -9.71
CA ASN A 152 4.74 25.52 -9.99
C ASN A 152 5.63 25.35 -8.74
N ILE A 153 5.14 24.61 -7.74
CA ILE A 153 5.81 24.43 -6.44
C ILE A 153 6.93 23.39 -6.60
N LYS A 154 8.18 23.85 -6.42
CA LYS A 154 9.41 23.05 -6.51
C LYS A 154 10.14 22.92 -5.18
N THR A 155 9.83 23.78 -4.23
CA THR A 155 10.49 23.89 -2.92
C THR A 155 9.50 23.78 -1.75
N VAL A 156 10.02 23.63 -0.54
CA VAL A 156 9.19 23.54 0.67
C VAL A 156 8.64 24.92 1.04
N GLU A 157 9.44 25.95 0.80
CA GLU A 157 9.17 27.35 1.08
C GLU A 157 8.04 27.89 0.19
N GLU A 158 8.03 27.51 -1.09
CA GLU A 158 6.91 27.78 -2.00
C GLU A 158 5.63 27.06 -1.54
N ALA A 159 5.74 25.82 -1.07
CA ALA A 159 4.59 25.07 -0.56
C ALA A 159 3.98 25.77 0.67
N ILE A 160 4.80 26.28 1.58
CA ILE A 160 4.34 27.04 2.75
C ILE A 160 3.57 28.29 2.33
N ARG A 161 4.04 29.01 1.30
CA ARG A 161 3.39 30.24 0.80
C ARG A 161 2.12 29.97 -0.03
N CYS A 162 1.92 28.75 -0.52
CA CYS A 162 0.77 28.41 -1.35
C CYS A 162 -0.50 28.27 -0.51
N ARG A 163 -1.36 29.30 -0.53
CA ARG A 163 -2.65 29.30 0.19
C ARG A 163 -3.58 28.17 -0.25
N GLU A 164 -3.63 27.89 -1.55
CA GLU A 164 -4.50 26.85 -2.12
C GLU A 164 -4.17 25.45 -1.57
N LEU A 165 -2.88 25.15 -1.35
CA LEU A 165 -2.45 23.86 -0.80
C LEU A 165 -2.99 23.59 0.61
N TRP A 166 -3.31 24.67 1.35
CA TRP A 166 -3.79 24.62 2.73
C TRP A 166 -5.28 24.96 2.86
N ASP A 167 -6.02 25.07 1.75
CA ASP A 167 -7.45 25.32 1.81
C ASP A 167 -8.20 24.08 2.31
N ILE A 168 -8.82 24.20 3.49
CA ILE A 168 -9.61 23.15 4.12
C ILE A 168 -10.76 22.73 3.19
N LYS A 169 -11.34 23.63 2.40
CA LYS A 169 -12.44 23.34 1.44
C LYS A 169 -12.05 22.37 0.33
N LEU A 170 -10.75 22.16 0.08
CA LEU A 170 -10.25 21.17 -0.87
C LEU A 170 -10.03 19.79 -0.24
N GLY A 171 -10.02 19.71 1.08
CA GLY A 171 -9.94 18.44 1.81
C GLY A 171 -11.30 17.74 1.92
N GLN A 172 -11.27 16.42 2.01
CA GLN A 172 -12.42 15.56 2.34
C GLN A 172 -11.95 14.36 3.15
N VAL A 173 -12.76 13.93 4.12
CA VAL A 173 -12.57 12.67 4.82
C VAL A 173 -13.17 11.50 4.03
N VAL A 174 -12.38 10.46 3.80
CA VAL A 174 -12.76 9.26 3.07
C VAL A 174 -12.35 7.99 3.82
N PRO A 175 -13.09 6.88 3.67
CA PRO A 175 -12.63 5.57 4.13
C PRO A 175 -11.30 5.17 3.48
N LYS A 176 -10.49 4.38 4.19
CA LYS A 176 -9.18 3.91 3.72
C LYS A 176 -9.27 3.10 2.43
N GLY A 177 -10.37 2.36 2.22
CA GLY A 177 -10.62 1.64 0.97
C GLY A 177 -10.82 2.59 -0.21
N ASP A 178 -11.70 3.57 -0.02
CA ASP A 178 -12.03 4.59 -1.02
C ASP A 178 -10.81 5.46 -1.36
N HIS A 179 -10.01 5.83 -0.37
CA HIS A 179 -8.77 6.60 -0.60
C HIS A 179 -7.85 5.92 -1.62
N TYR A 180 -7.72 4.59 -1.54
CA TYR A 180 -6.95 3.84 -2.52
C TYR A 180 -7.57 3.94 -3.91
N ILE A 181 -8.88 3.68 -4.02
CA ILE A 181 -9.61 3.70 -5.30
C ILE A 181 -9.50 5.07 -5.96
N ILE A 182 -9.83 6.14 -5.24
CA ILE A 182 -9.72 7.53 -5.73
C ILE A 182 -8.30 7.81 -6.20
N SER A 183 -7.28 7.48 -5.40
CA SER A 183 -5.88 7.72 -5.79
C SER A 183 -5.42 6.93 -7.02
N GLN A 184 -6.07 5.81 -7.36
CA GLN A 184 -5.79 5.06 -8.58
C GLN A 184 -6.51 5.67 -9.78
N LEU A 185 -7.75 6.13 -9.59
CA LEU A 185 -8.52 6.82 -10.62
C LEU A 185 -7.84 8.12 -11.04
N GLU A 186 -7.38 8.92 -10.07
CA GLU A 186 -6.64 10.17 -10.32
C GLU A 186 -5.36 9.98 -11.15
N LYS A 187 -4.70 8.82 -11.06
CA LYS A 187 -3.46 8.55 -11.82
C LYS A 187 -3.73 8.22 -13.28
N ARG A 188 -4.95 7.78 -13.59
CA ARG A 188 -5.33 7.44 -14.95
C ARG A 188 -5.72 8.75 -15.63
N VAL A 189 -4.76 9.35 -16.32
CA VAL A 189 -4.92 10.63 -17.02
C VAL A 189 -6.04 10.57 -18.08
N ASN A 190 -6.44 9.36 -18.50
CA ASN A 190 -7.51 9.12 -19.46
C ASN A 190 -8.62 8.23 -18.85
N VAL A 191 -9.12 8.54 -17.65
CA VAL A 191 -10.44 8.00 -17.29
C VAL A 191 -11.46 8.70 -18.16
N SER A 192 -12.18 7.95 -18.99
CA SER A 192 -13.22 8.52 -19.82
C SER A 192 -14.29 9.16 -18.93
N LYS A 193 -14.92 10.25 -19.41
CA LYS A 193 -15.94 10.98 -18.65
C LYS A 193 -17.10 10.05 -18.25
N GLU A 194 -17.40 9.06 -19.09
CA GLU A 194 -18.40 8.03 -18.87
C GLU A 194 -18.07 7.14 -17.66
N LEU A 195 -16.80 6.76 -17.48
CA LEU A 195 -16.39 5.95 -16.33
C LEU A 195 -16.43 6.76 -15.02
N LEU A 196 -16.09 8.05 -15.06
CA LEU A 196 -16.26 8.93 -13.89
C LEU A 196 -17.74 9.04 -13.51
N ASN A 197 -18.61 9.32 -14.47
CA ASN A 197 -20.06 9.40 -14.24
C ASN A 197 -20.62 8.08 -13.68
N PHE A 198 -20.17 6.95 -14.23
CA PHE A 198 -20.55 5.63 -13.73
C PHE A 198 -20.13 5.41 -12.27
N LEU A 199 -18.90 5.77 -11.91
CA LEU A 199 -18.39 5.60 -10.55
C LEU A 199 -19.11 6.50 -9.55
N GLU A 200 -19.42 7.74 -9.93
CA GLU A 200 -20.22 8.65 -9.11
C GLU A 200 -21.62 8.10 -8.86
N ALA A 201 -22.30 7.62 -9.91
CA ALA A 201 -23.61 6.99 -9.79
C ALA A 201 -23.55 5.73 -8.91
N PHE A 202 -22.54 4.88 -9.11
CA PHE A 202 -22.34 3.67 -8.33
C PHE A 202 -22.14 3.96 -6.84
N ILE A 203 -21.29 4.94 -6.51
CA ILE A 203 -21.06 5.38 -5.13
C ILE A 203 -22.35 5.93 -4.51
N LYS A 204 -23.12 6.73 -5.26
CA LYS A 204 -24.40 7.28 -4.79
C LYS A 204 -25.41 6.18 -4.46
N ILE A 205 -25.53 5.17 -5.32
CA ILE A 205 -26.42 4.01 -5.11
C ILE A 205 -26.00 3.23 -3.87
N HIS A 206 -24.71 2.97 -3.70
CA HIS A 206 -24.23 2.19 -2.57
C HIS A 206 -24.38 2.92 -1.23
N ARG A 207 -24.14 4.24 -1.20
CA ARG A 207 -24.35 5.05 0.01
C ARG A 207 -25.82 5.14 0.42
N ALA A 208 -26.74 5.17 -0.54
CA ALA A 208 -28.18 5.16 -0.23
C ALA A 208 -28.62 3.88 0.50
N LYS A 209 -28.01 2.74 0.16
CA LYS A 209 -28.30 1.44 0.78
C LYS A 209 -27.71 1.23 2.18
N GLU A 210 -26.81 2.10 2.63
CA GLU A 210 -26.25 2.02 3.99
C GLU A 210 -27.05 2.85 5.01
N ILE A 211 -28.04 3.63 4.55
CA ILE A 211 -28.87 4.50 5.39
C ILE A 211 -30.23 3.85 5.71
N GLU A 212 -30.63 2.79 4.98
CA GLU A 212 -31.76 1.92 5.31
C GLU A 212 -31.33 0.77 6.24
#